data_AF-A0A226DSH5-F1
#
_entry.id   AF-A0A226DSH5-F1
#
_cell.length_a   1.000
_cell.length_b   1.000
_cell.length_c   1.000
_cell.angle_alpha   90.00
_cell.angle_beta   90.00
_cell.angle_gamma   90.00
#
_symmetry.space_group_name_H-M   'P 1'
#
loop_
_entity.id
_entity.type
_entity.pdbx_description
1 polymer ?
#
loop_
_entity_poly.entity_id
_entity_poly.type
_entity_poly.pdbx_seq_one_letter_code
_entity_poly.pdbx_strand_id
1 'polypeptide(L)'
;MYIRFEQITFFSSHLLGRYLSQTFATLDWTVTIKNITRWGHFIYSWPIGWYPCSPSGGRLIVHQNNGRMRFCKIIGVTTLLDSLARIQFALTCNYGGMEEQEILEMFVELFSRLGSGLVSIHPIFSPEYHVALVNNILRMDERMKMMTHSENWILVNNLGIRIWCLVVVPVNIISPFVGPLLAHLKSRHSGRFWGARFLPSWIYESYLGIVAYALYELAMVFSNTQYTFFFGSVVLIYAALNVGCLHLLILRKALILKRVQTFQTLQILNSLHSEFYSTIFWPIGQNSVLSCHLAVNVLLVVRHFDLGWSRLITLFGCMILAFVFEKYSINANAEMYQVSNTFIRQLGGGSGGLLAKVTARSLRPLKVHVGRFYFFKKSTFTTYLATVVDYTMNVLIAMLRLRNM
;
A
#
# COMPACT_ATOMS: atom_id res chain seq x y z
N MET A 1 13.89 -1.22 37.69
CA MET A 1 13.75 0.11 37.06
C MET A 1 12.41 0.15 36.35
N TYR A 2 11.36 0.64 37.02
CA TYR A 2 9.99 0.70 36.49
C TYR A 2 9.88 1.89 35.53
N ILE A 3 10.06 1.66 34.23
CA ILE A 3 9.59 2.62 33.23
C ILE A 3 8.07 2.50 33.22
N ARG A 4 7.37 3.48 33.78
CA ARG A 4 5.90 3.51 33.77
C ARG A 4 5.43 3.57 32.32
N PHE A 5 4.68 2.55 31.92
CA PHE A 5 3.97 2.45 30.63
C PHE A 5 3.12 3.70 30.31
N GLU A 6 2.72 4.44 31.35
CA GLU A 6 1.99 5.72 31.28
C GLU A 6 2.75 6.83 30.55
N GLN A 7 4.09 6.87 30.59
CA GLN A 7 4.86 7.92 29.92
C GLN A 7 4.96 7.70 28.40
N ILE A 8 4.92 6.46 27.92
CA ILE A 8 4.90 6.14 26.48
C ILE A 8 3.51 6.41 25.90
N THR A 9 2.45 6.10 26.64
CA THR A 9 1.07 6.41 26.22
C THR A 9 0.76 7.91 26.28
N PHE A 10 1.27 8.66 27.27
CA PHE A 10 1.06 10.11 27.39
C PHE A 10 1.84 10.91 26.32
N PHE A 11 3.04 10.48 25.95
CA PHE A 11 3.78 11.07 24.83
C PHE A 11 3.11 10.77 23.48
N SER A 12 2.51 9.58 23.33
CA SER A 12 1.72 9.25 22.15
C SER A 12 0.41 10.02 22.06
N SER A 13 -0.32 10.23 23.17
CA SER A 13 -1.66 10.82 23.14
C SER A 13 -1.65 12.33 22.89
N HIS A 14 -0.62 13.05 23.37
CA HIS A 14 -0.52 14.48 23.15
C HIS A 14 -0.02 14.84 21.74
N LEU A 15 0.91 14.03 21.19
CA LEU A 15 1.32 14.10 19.78
C LEU A 15 0.19 13.66 18.86
N LEU A 16 -0.48 12.54 19.17
CA LEU A 16 -1.65 12.05 18.43
C LEU A 16 -2.80 13.06 18.50
N GLY A 17 -3.06 13.71 19.63
CA GLY A 17 -4.13 14.70 19.80
C GLY A 17 -3.93 15.98 18.99
N ARG A 18 -2.74 16.60 19.06
CA ARG A 18 -2.39 17.76 18.20
C ARG A 18 -2.32 17.37 16.71
N TYR A 19 -1.92 16.14 16.42
CA TYR A 19 -1.82 15.62 15.07
C TYR A 19 -3.18 15.31 14.45
N LEU A 20 -4.07 14.65 15.18
CA LEU A 20 -5.43 14.40 14.75
C LEU A 20 -6.11 15.75 14.50
N SER A 21 -5.94 16.74 15.37
CA SER A 21 -6.50 18.07 15.14
C SER A 21 -5.93 18.75 13.87
N GLN A 22 -4.63 18.66 13.58
CA GLN A 22 -4.04 19.25 12.36
C GLN A 22 -4.33 18.46 11.08
N THR A 23 -4.37 17.13 11.16
CA THR A 23 -4.58 16.22 10.03
C THR A 23 -6.06 16.15 9.64
N PHE A 24 -6.98 16.16 10.63
CA PHE A 24 -8.41 16.27 10.37
C PHE A 24 -8.82 17.68 9.92
N ALA A 25 -8.14 18.74 10.38
CA ALA A 25 -8.49 20.12 10.00
C ALA A 25 -8.04 20.52 8.58
N THR A 26 -7.06 19.83 7.97
CA THR A 26 -6.55 20.22 6.64
C THR A 26 -6.61 19.11 5.59
N LEU A 27 -6.61 17.82 5.96
CA LEU A 27 -6.66 16.64 5.07
C LEU A 27 -5.76 16.74 3.82
N ASP A 28 -4.68 17.53 3.85
CA ASP A 28 -3.77 17.65 2.72
C ASP A 28 -2.93 16.37 2.60
N TRP A 29 -3.04 15.69 1.46
CA TRP A 29 -2.29 14.47 1.18
C TRP A 29 -0.77 14.70 1.25
N THR A 30 -0.31 15.92 0.93
CA THR A 30 1.09 16.33 1.01
C THR A 30 1.57 16.29 2.46
N VAL A 31 0.73 16.73 3.39
CA VAL A 31 0.96 16.64 4.83
C VAL A 31 0.99 15.17 5.26
N THR A 32 0.09 14.32 4.76
CA THR A 32 0.11 12.87 5.04
C THR A 32 1.43 12.22 4.60
N ILE A 33 1.90 12.48 3.38
CA ILE A 33 3.18 11.95 2.87
C ILE A 33 4.37 12.47 3.67
N LYS A 34 4.38 13.76 4.00
CA LYS A 34 5.39 14.39 4.87
C LYS A 34 5.41 13.74 6.26
N ASN A 35 4.25 13.39 6.79
CA ASN A 35 4.15 12.73 8.09
C ASN A 35 4.65 11.30 8.01
N ILE A 36 4.21 10.50 7.03
CA ILE A 36 4.70 9.11 6.83
C ILE A 36 6.24 9.09 6.72
N THR A 37 6.82 10.02 5.97
CA THR A 37 8.28 10.10 5.78
C THR A 37 9.01 10.55 7.04
N ARG A 38 8.47 11.50 7.81
CA ARG A 38 9.00 11.88 9.13
C ARG A 38 8.96 10.73 10.14
N TRP A 39 7.85 9.99 10.19
CA TRP A 39 7.71 8.82 11.07
C TRP A 39 8.65 7.68 10.67
N GLY A 40 8.82 7.43 9.37
CA GLY A 40 9.80 6.46 8.91
C GLY A 40 11.24 6.90 9.17
N HIS A 41 11.48 8.21 9.21
CA HIS A 41 12.76 8.73 9.65
C HIS A 41 13.00 8.55 11.15
N PHE A 42 11.97 8.73 11.98
CA PHE A 42 12.06 8.51 13.43
C PHE A 42 12.48 7.07 13.78
N ILE A 43 12.02 6.08 13.01
CA ILE A 43 12.24 4.65 13.29
C ILE A 43 13.53 4.11 12.61
N TYR A 44 14.34 4.96 11.96
CA TYR A 44 15.44 4.53 11.06
C TYR A 44 15.02 3.58 9.93
N SER A 45 13.72 3.39 9.73
CA SER A 45 13.15 2.42 8.79
C SER A 45 13.14 2.93 7.35
N TRP A 46 13.26 4.24 7.13
CA TRP A 46 13.04 4.87 5.82
C TRP A 46 14.28 5.55 5.26
N PRO A 47 14.73 5.33 4.01
CA PRO A 47 15.93 5.99 3.47
C PRO A 47 15.69 7.39 2.88
N ILE A 48 14.45 7.90 2.92
CA ILE A 48 14.06 9.15 2.23
C ILE A 48 13.82 10.28 3.25
N GLY A 49 14.26 11.49 2.92
CA GLY A 49 14.02 12.71 3.67
C GLY A 49 13.07 13.66 2.93
N TRP A 50 12.34 14.48 3.69
CA TRP A 50 11.53 15.58 3.15
C TRP A 50 12.29 16.90 3.26
N TYR A 51 12.60 17.53 2.13
CA TYR A 51 13.28 18.83 2.09
C TYR A 51 12.27 19.94 1.74
N PRO A 52 12.13 20.99 2.57
CA PRO A 52 11.26 22.11 2.25
C PRO A 52 11.88 22.95 1.12
N CYS A 53 11.20 23.10 -0.02
CA CYS A 53 11.61 24.02 -1.08
C CYS A 53 10.72 25.28 -1.17
N SER A 54 9.53 25.28 -0.54
CA SER A 54 8.55 26.38 -0.55
C SER A 54 7.50 26.16 0.55
N PRO A 55 6.79 27.20 1.05
CA PRO A 55 5.68 27.06 2.01
C PRO A 55 4.57 26.08 1.58
N SER A 56 4.40 25.81 0.28
CA SER A 56 3.37 24.89 -0.27
C SER A 56 3.93 23.65 -0.99
N GLY A 57 5.26 23.51 -1.13
CA GLY A 57 5.87 22.43 -1.93
C GLY A 57 7.23 22.00 -1.38
N GLY A 58 7.28 20.81 -0.79
CA GLY A 58 8.55 20.15 -0.46
C GLY A 58 8.96 19.16 -1.53
N ARG A 59 10.24 18.78 -1.54
CA ARG A 59 10.77 17.72 -2.40
C ARG A 59 11.26 16.59 -1.54
N LEU A 60 11.04 15.36 -2.00
CA LEU A 60 11.69 14.20 -1.42
C LEU A 60 13.13 14.13 -1.91
N ILE A 61 14.03 13.73 -1.02
CA ILE A 61 15.44 13.48 -1.29
C ILE A 61 15.84 12.14 -0.68
N VAL A 62 16.73 11.41 -1.32
CA VAL A 62 17.33 10.21 -0.70
C VAL A 62 18.40 10.67 0.27
N HIS A 63 18.40 10.16 1.51
CA HIS A 63 19.49 10.41 2.44
C HIS A 63 20.72 9.59 2.04
N GLN A 64 21.85 10.26 1.83
CA GLN A 64 23.12 9.62 1.48
C GLN A 64 23.86 8.98 2.68
N ASN A 65 23.21 8.82 3.84
CA ASN A 65 23.85 8.15 4.97
C ASN A 65 23.96 6.64 4.68
N ASN A 66 25.17 6.22 4.31
CA ASN A 66 25.51 4.83 4.00
C ASN A 66 25.12 3.84 5.10
N GLY A 67 25.20 4.23 6.38
CA GLY A 67 24.82 3.36 7.50
C GLY A 67 23.32 3.07 7.54
N ARG A 68 22.49 4.08 7.27
CA ARG A 68 21.04 3.94 7.23
C ARG A 68 20.57 3.13 6.02
N MET A 69 21.17 3.37 4.86
CA MET A 69 20.91 2.57 3.67
C MET A 69 21.24 1.08 3.90
N ARG A 70 22.36 0.79 4.56
CA ARG A 70 22.72 -0.58 4.95
C ARG A 70 21.70 -1.17 5.92
N PHE A 71 21.27 -0.42 6.93
CA PHE A 71 20.27 -0.87 7.89
C PHE A 71 18.93 -1.19 7.22
N CYS A 72 18.41 -0.32 6.35
CA CYS A 72 17.17 -0.60 5.60
C CYS A 72 17.30 -1.85 4.72
N LYS A 73 18.46 -2.05 4.08
CA LYS A 73 18.74 -3.28 3.29
C LYS A 73 18.76 -4.53 4.15
N ILE A 74 19.38 -4.47 5.34
CA ILE A 74 19.37 -5.58 6.30
C ILE A 74 17.92 -5.91 6.69
N ILE A 75 17.12 -4.91 7.07
CA ILE A 75 15.70 -5.10 7.40
C ILE A 75 14.94 -5.74 6.23
N GLY A 76 15.15 -5.24 5.01
CA GLY A 76 14.51 -5.79 3.82
C GLY A 76 14.84 -7.26 3.59
N VAL A 77 16.12 -7.64 3.72
CA VAL A 77 16.57 -9.04 3.61
C VAL A 77 16.00 -9.89 4.74
N THR A 78 16.02 -9.41 5.99
CA THR A 78 15.46 -10.15 7.12
C THR A 78 13.95 -10.35 7.00
N THR A 79 13.21 -9.40 6.42
CA THR A 79 11.77 -9.57 6.13
C THR A 79 11.51 -10.70 5.16
N LEU A 80 12.35 -10.86 4.15
CA LEU A 80 12.22 -11.96 3.19
C LEU A 80 12.57 -13.30 3.82
N LEU A 81 13.64 -13.34 4.62
CA LEU A 81 14.02 -14.55 5.35
C LEU A 81 12.94 -14.97 6.37
N ASP A 82 12.36 -14.02 7.11
CA ASP A 82 11.23 -14.27 8.02
C ASP A 82 10.02 -14.82 7.26
N SER A 83 9.71 -14.23 6.11
CA SER A 83 8.61 -14.72 5.25
C SER A 83 8.87 -16.14 4.76
N LEU A 84 10.10 -16.47 4.33
CA LEU A 84 10.47 -17.81 3.91
C LEU A 84 10.41 -18.82 5.07
N ALA A 85 10.86 -18.45 6.26
CA ALA A 85 10.78 -19.29 7.45
C ALA A 85 9.32 -19.61 7.83
N ARG A 86 8.43 -18.62 7.69
CA ARG A 86 6.97 -18.79 7.89
C ARG A 86 6.32 -19.65 6.80
N ILE A 87 6.73 -19.51 5.53
CA ILE A 87 6.27 -20.39 4.44
C ILE A 87 6.68 -21.83 4.74
N GLN A 88 7.95 -22.04 5.08
CA GLN A 88 8.45 -23.37 5.45
C GLN A 88 7.65 -23.95 6.62
N PHE A 89 7.36 -23.15 7.66
CA PHE A 89 6.55 -23.60 8.79
C PHE A 89 5.14 -24.01 8.35
N ALA A 90 4.46 -23.16 7.57
CA ALA A 90 3.13 -23.48 7.05
C ALA A 90 3.15 -24.77 6.20
N LEU A 91 4.22 -25.05 5.45
CA LEU A 91 4.33 -26.27 4.67
C LEU A 91 4.66 -27.53 5.49
N THR A 92 5.17 -27.38 6.71
CA THR A 92 5.70 -28.50 7.52
C THR A 92 4.96 -28.72 8.84
N CYS A 93 4.03 -27.83 9.21
CA CYS A 93 3.29 -27.96 10.45
C CYS A 93 2.24 -29.09 10.38
N ASN A 94 2.01 -29.74 11.53
CA ASN A 94 0.94 -30.72 11.66
C ASN A 94 -0.40 -30.02 11.92
N TYR A 95 -1.15 -29.74 10.85
CA TYR A 95 -2.46 -29.11 10.93
C TYR A 95 -3.48 -29.87 11.81
N GLY A 96 -3.36 -31.19 11.92
CA GLY A 96 -4.30 -32.00 12.71
C GLY A 96 -4.21 -31.76 14.22
N GLY A 97 -3.12 -31.16 14.70
CA GLY A 97 -2.92 -30.83 16.11
C GLY A 97 -3.09 -29.34 16.44
N MET A 98 -3.44 -28.49 15.47
CA MET A 98 -3.54 -27.05 15.65
C MET A 98 -4.98 -26.60 15.84
N GLU A 99 -5.21 -25.65 16.73
CA GLU A 99 -6.50 -24.97 16.81
C GLU A 99 -6.74 -24.15 15.52
N GLU A 100 -7.98 -24.13 15.04
CA GLU A 100 -8.36 -23.37 13.84
C GLU A 100 -7.95 -21.89 13.91
N GLN A 101 -7.99 -21.31 15.11
CA GLN A 101 -7.55 -19.93 15.34
C GLN A 101 -6.05 -19.76 15.07
N GLU A 102 -5.21 -20.72 15.46
CA GLU A 102 -3.77 -20.65 15.23
C GLU A 102 -3.43 -20.77 13.75
N ILE A 103 -4.12 -21.67 13.02
CA ILE A 103 -3.99 -21.84 11.56
C ILE A 103 -4.31 -20.51 10.85
N LEU A 104 -5.42 -19.89 11.24
CA LEU A 104 -5.88 -18.64 10.66
C LEU A 104 -4.91 -17.48 10.92
N GLU A 105 -4.46 -17.32 12.18
CA GLU A 105 -3.49 -16.29 12.52
C GLU A 105 -2.15 -16.52 11.80
N MET A 106 -1.70 -17.77 11.65
CA MET A 106 -0.50 -18.12 10.89
C MET A 106 -0.59 -17.64 9.43
N PHE A 107 -1.69 -17.95 8.73
CA PHE A 107 -1.85 -17.54 7.33
C PHE A 107 -2.02 -16.03 7.16
N VAL A 108 -2.77 -15.37 8.05
CA VAL A 108 -2.93 -13.90 8.02
C VAL A 108 -1.58 -13.22 8.22
N GLU A 109 -0.78 -13.65 9.19
CA GLU A 109 0.56 -13.13 9.39
C GLU A 109 1.47 -13.41 8.20
N LEU A 110 1.43 -14.63 7.65
CA LEU A 110 2.25 -15.02 6.50
C LEU A 110 1.97 -14.16 5.27
N PHE A 111 0.70 -14.05 4.85
CA PHE A 111 0.34 -13.27 3.67
C PHE A 111 0.58 -11.78 3.87
N SER A 112 0.32 -11.27 5.08
CA SER A 112 0.60 -9.86 5.42
C SER A 112 2.11 -9.56 5.34
N ARG A 113 2.96 -10.42 5.92
CA ARG A 113 4.43 -10.26 5.90
C ARG A 113 5.01 -10.43 4.51
N LEU A 114 4.55 -11.42 3.76
CA LEU A 114 4.99 -11.66 2.39
C LEU A 114 4.61 -10.49 1.47
N GLY A 115 3.35 -10.06 1.50
CA GLY A 115 2.86 -8.95 0.69
C GLY A 115 3.59 -7.64 1.00
N SER A 116 3.64 -7.26 2.28
CA SER A 116 4.33 -6.05 2.71
C SER A 116 5.84 -6.11 2.47
N GLY A 117 6.47 -7.28 2.67
CA GLY A 117 7.87 -7.52 2.37
C GLY A 117 8.18 -7.30 0.89
N LEU A 118 7.43 -7.93 -0.02
CA LEU A 118 7.61 -7.78 -1.47
C LEU A 118 7.43 -6.33 -1.94
N VAL A 119 6.43 -5.62 -1.39
CA VAL A 119 6.19 -4.19 -1.66
C VAL A 119 7.37 -3.30 -1.19
N SER A 120 8.08 -3.73 -0.15
CA SER A 120 9.17 -2.96 0.46
C SER A 120 10.54 -3.16 -0.22
N ILE A 121 10.76 -4.25 -0.94
CA ILE A 121 12.07 -4.59 -1.57
C ILE A 121 12.52 -3.48 -2.52
N HIS A 122 11.77 -3.24 -3.59
CA HIS A 122 12.19 -2.35 -4.67
C HIS A 122 12.54 -0.93 -4.17
N PRO A 123 11.76 -0.31 -3.27
CA PRO A 123 12.11 0.98 -2.68
C PRO A 123 13.36 1.02 -1.80
N ILE A 124 13.69 -0.08 -1.13
CA ILE A 124 14.90 -0.17 -0.31
C ILE A 124 16.15 -0.25 -1.20
N PHE A 125 16.06 -0.96 -2.33
CA PHE A 125 17.20 -1.15 -3.24
C PHE A 125 17.36 -0.02 -4.26
N SER A 126 16.28 0.67 -4.60
CA SER A 126 16.22 1.67 -5.66
C SER A 126 15.45 2.95 -5.23
N PRO A 127 15.81 3.60 -4.10
CA PRO A 127 15.03 4.70 -3.53
C PRO A 127 14.97 5.95 -4.42
N GLU A 128 15.99 6.18 -5.25
CA GLU A 128 16.10 7.36 -6.13
C GLU A 128 14.95 7.42 -7.13
N TYR A 129 14.52 6.27 -7.64
CA TYR A 129 13.43 6.18 -8.59
C TYR A 129 12.08 6.55 -7.97
N HIS A 130 11.84 6.10 -6.73
CA HIS A 130 10.62 6.45 -6.00
C HIS A 130 10.59 7.94 -5.64
N VAL A 131 11.73 8.49 -5.25
CA VAL A 131 11.87 9.94 -5.04
C VAL A 131 11.59 10.71 -6.32
N ALA A 132 12.14 10.29 -7.45
CA ALA A 132 11.88 10.91 -8.74
C ALA A 132 10.39 10.83 -9.11
N LEU A 133 9.73 9.69 -8.90
CA LEU A 133 8.31 9.55 -9.15
C LEU A 133 7.47 10.51 -8.30
N VAL A 134 7.66 10.50 -6.97
CA VAL A 134 6.85 11.34 -6.08
C VAL A 134 7.11 12.83 -6.33
N ASN A 135 8.34 13.22 -6.65
CA ASN A 135 8.64 14.60 -7.04
C ASN A 135 7.93 15.00 -8.35
N ASN A 136 7.75 14.07 -9.30
CA ASN A 136 6.95 14.34 -10.51
C ASN A 136 5.45 14.38 -10.21
N ILE A 137 4.95 13.56 -9.29
CA ILE A 137 3.57 13.62 -8.78
C ILE A 137 3.29 15.01 -8.17
N LEU A 138 4.18 15.49 -7.29
CA LEU A 138 4.08 16.80 -6.66
C LEU A 138 4.07 17.94 -7.69
N ARG A 139 4.98 17.90 -8.67
CA ARG A 139 5.00 18.87 -9.78
C ARG A 139 3.73 18.85 -10.61
N MET A 140 3.15 17.67 -10.82
CA MET A 140 1.90 17.54 -11.57
C MET A 140 0.71 18.10 -10.77
N ASP A 141 0.66 17.84 -9.46
CA ASP A 141 -0.35 18.40 -8.56
C ASP A 141 -0.30 19.94 -8.54
N GLU A 142 0.88 20.53 -8.34
CA GLU A 142 1.05 22.00 -8.38
C GLU A 142 0.51 22.59 -9.69
N ARG A 143 0.79 21.96 -10.83
CA ARG A 143 0.27 22.40 -12.14
C ARG A 143 -1.24 22.25 -12.24
N MET A 144 -1.81 21.20 -11.68
CA MET A 144 -3.25 20.98 -11.67
C MET A 144 -3.97 22.02 -10.80
N LYS A 145 -3.42 22.37 -9.63
CA LYS A 145 -3.91 23.45 -8.78
C LYS A 145 -3.91 24.77 -9.53
N MET A 146 -2.82 25.11 -10.23
CA MET A 146 -2.73 26.32 -11.06
C MET A 146 -3.77 26.32 -12.20
N MET A 147 -3.98 25.21 -12.89
CA MET A 147 -4.93 25.14 -14.02
C MET A 147 -6.41 25.15 -13.62
N THR A 148 -6.72 24.73 -12.40
CA THR A 148 -8.09 24.59 -11.89
C THR A 148 -8.47 25.66 -10.87
N HIS A 149 -7.51 26.50 -10.46
CA HIS A 149 -7.65 27.47 -9.39
C HIS A 149 -8.19 26.85 -8.09
N SER A 150 -7.81 25.60 -7.81
CA SER A 150 -8.26 24.86 -6.63
C SER A 150 -7.06 24.29 -5.89
N GLU A 151 -6.77 24.83 -4.71
CA GLU A 151 -5.61 24.43 -3.90
C GLU A 151 -5.68 22.98 -3.39
N ASN A 152 -6.90 22.42 -3.30
CA ASN A 152 -7.16 21.06 -2.83
C ASN A 152 -7.86 20.19 -3.88
N TRP A 153 -7.60 20.44 -5.17
CA TRP A 153 -8.30 19.79 -6.28
C TRP A 153 -8.35 18.25 -6.17
N ILE A 154 -7.24 17.60 -5.83
CA ILE A 154 -7.17 16.14 -5.67
C ILE A 154 -8.12 15.66 -4.57
N LEU A 155 -8.08 16.34 -3.41
CA LEU A 155 -8.81 15.93 -2.22
C LEU A 155 -10.32 16.16 -2.38
N VAL A 156 -10.69 17.31 -2.94
CA VAL A 156 -12.08 17.68 -3.23
C VAL A 156 -12.70 16.71 -4.23
N ASN A 157 -11.96 16.32 -5.26
CA ASN A 157 -12.48 15.49 -6.34
C ASN A 157 -12.27 13.98 -6.16
N ASN A 158 -11.48 13.55 -5.17
CA ASN A 158 -11.26 12.13 -4.90
C ASN A 158 -11.61 11.77 -3.45
N LEU A 159 -12.84 11.27 -3.26
CA LEU A 159 -13.31 10.75 -1.97
C LEU A 159 -12.44 9.58 -1.48
N GLY A 160 -11.86 8.78 -2.38
CA GLY A 160 -10.95 7.69 -2.04
C GLY A 160 -9.71 8.16 -1.29
N ILE A 161 -9.06 9.23 -1.76
CA ILE A 161 -7.88 9.80 -1.08
C ILE A 161 -8.23 10.32 0.31
N ARG A 162 -9.42 10.93 0.49
CA ARG A 162 -9.88 11.37 1.81
C ARG A 162 -10.04 10.21 2.78
N ILE A 163 -10.75 9.16 2.36
CA ILE A 163 -10.95 7.96 3.17
C ILE A 163 -9.62 7.27 3.46
N TRP A 164 -8.75 7.18 2.45
CA TRP A 164 -7.42 6.60 2.58
C TRP A 164 -6.57 7.35 3.62
N CYS A 165 -6.44 8.68 3.50
CA CYS A 165 -5.69 9.48 4.47
C CYS A 165 -6.25 9.37 5.89
N LEU A 166 -7.59 9.31 6.02
CA LEU A 166 -8.27 9.16 7.31
C LEU A 166 -7.94 7.83 8.00
N VAL A 167 -7.85 6.74 7.23
CA VAL A 167 -7.65 5.39 7.78
C VAL A 167 -6.16 5.04 7.89
N VAL A 168 -5.32 5.48 6.95
CA VAL A 168 -3.89 5.12 6.91
C VAL A 168 -3.15 5.58 8.16
N VAL A 169 -3.42 6.79 8.67
CA VAL A 169 -2.63 7.31 9.78
C VAL A 169 -2.90 6.56 11.09
N PRO A 170 -4.17 6.38 11.54
CA PRO A 170 -4.45 5.56 12.71
C PRO A 170 -3.93 4.14 12.56
N VAL A 171 -4.09 3.52 11.39
CA VAL A 171 -3.64 2.14 11.18
C VAL A 171 -2.12 2.03 11.19
N ASN A 172 -1.39 2.95 10.57
CA ASN A 172 0.08 2.92 10.55
C ASN A 172 0.70 3.10 11.95
N ILE A 173 0.07 3.88 12.81
CA ILE A 173 0.58 4.15 14.16
C ILE A 173 0.13 3.08 15.15
N ILE A 174 -1.16 2.70 15.13
CA ILE A 174 -1.77 1.88 16.18
C ILE A 174 -1.62 0.39 15.88
N SER A 175 -1.76 -0.02 14.62
CA SER A 175 -1.79 -1.46 14.28
C SER A 175 -0.53 -2.23 14.67
N PRO A 176 0.70 -1.68 14.59
CA PRO A 176 1.90 -2.41 14.99
C PRO A 176 1.91 -2.79 16.48
N PHE A 177 1.35 -1.94 17.34
CA PHE A 177 1.27 -2.19 18.78
C PHE A 177 0.12 -3.11 19.17
N VAL A 178 -1.06 -2.92 18.57
CA VAL A 178 -2.28 -3.62 19.01
C VAL A 178 -2.43 -5.00 18.33
N GLY A 179 -1.88 -5.17 17.12
CA GLY A 179 -1.96 -6.45 16.41
C GLY A 179 -0.71 -7.30 16.63
N PRO A 180 0.37 -7.09 15.85
CA PRO A 180 1.51 -8.01 15.82
C PRO A 180 2.30 -8.11 17.13
N LEU A 181 2.48 -7.02 17.88
CA LEU A 181 3.20 -7.06 19.15
C LEU A 181 2.44 -7.90 20.20
N LEU A 182 1.13 -7.68 20.34
CA LEU A 182 0.30 -8.49 21.24
C LEU A 182 0.21 -9.95 20.79
N ALA A 183 0.09 -10.19 19.48
CA ALA A 183 0.11 -11.54 18.93
C ALA A 183 1.43 -12.25 19.27
N HIS A 184 2.57 -11.59 19.06
CA HIS A 184 3.88 -12.12 19.43
C HIS A 184 3.96 -12.45 20.93
N LEU A 185 3.60 -11.51 21.81
CA LEU A 185 3.67 -11.74 23.26
C LEU A 185 2.76 -12.89 23.72
N LYS A 186 1.56 -13.03 23.13
CA LYS A 186 0.62 -14.10 23.46
C LYS A 186 1.09 -15.48 22.99
N SER A 187 1.74 -15.55 21.84
CA SER A 187 2.03 -16.80 21.13
C SER A 187 3.52 -16.98 20.84
N ARG A 188 4.39 -16.43 21.69
CA ARG A 188 5.83 -16.35 21.45
C ARG A 188 6.50 -17.70 21.23
N HIS A 189 5.91 -18.78 21.76
CA HIS A 189 6.43 -20.14 21.63
C HIS A 189 5.90 -20.87 20.39
N SER A 190 5.02 -20.24 19.61
CA SER A 190 4.53 -20.82 18.36
C SER A 190 5.66 -20.93 17.35
N GLY A 191 5.72 -22.07 16.65
CA GLY A 191 6.71 -22.33 15.60
C GLY A 191 6.61 -21.36 14.40
N ARG A 192 5.57 -20.52 14.34
CA ARG A 192 5.49 -19.45 13.34
C ARG A 192 6.56 -18.37 13.51
N PHE A 193 7.11 -18.20 14.72
CA PHE A 193 8.20 -17.26 14.97
C PHE A 193 9.54 -17.96 14.82
N TRP A 194 10.40 -17.44 13.94
CA TRP A 194 11.72 -18.04 13.72
C TRP A 194 12.59 -18.01 15.00
N GLY A 195 12.41 -17.00 15.86
CA GLY A 195 13.10 -16.92 17.16
C GLY A 195 12.83 -18.15 18.03
N ALA A 196 11.58 -18.60 18.11
CA ALA A 196 11.21 -19.79 18.88
C ALA A 196 11.79 -21.10 18.30
N ARG A 197 12.11 -21.12 17.00
CA ARG A 197 12.63 -22.31 16.29
C ARG A 197 14.14 -22.42 16.31
N PHE A 198 14.84 -21.29 16.19
CA PHE A 198 16.27 -21.28 15.91
C PHE A 198 17.11 -20.74 17.07
N LEU A 199 16.52 -19.97 17.99
CA LEU A 199 17.27 -19.50 19.16
C LEU A 199 17.21 -20.54 20.29
N PRO A 200 18.34 -20.79 20.98
CA PRO A 200 18.33 -21.57 22.21
C PRO A 200 17.35 -20.99 23.23
N SER A 201 16.61 -21.86 23.93
CA SER A 201 15.59 -21.46 24.92
C SER A 201 16.16 -20.52 25.99
N TRP A 202 17.37 -20.78 26.48
CA TRP A 202 18.01 -19.92 27.48
C TRP A 202 18.28 -18.48 27.00
N ILE A 203 18.46 -18.27 25.69
CA ILE A 203 18.57 -16.92 25.11
C ILE A 203 17.19 -16.33 24.91
N TYR A 204 16.31 -17.07 24.22
CA TYR A 204 15.00 -16.60 23.79
C TYR A 204 14.06 -16.28 24.96
N GLU A 205 14.15 -17.05 26.03
CA GLU A 205 13.31 -16.92 27.22
C GLU A 205 13.90 -15.97 28.27
N SER A 206 15.15 -15.54 28.11
CA SER A 206 15.72 -14.50 28.97
C SER A 206 14.98 -13.18 28.82
N TYR A 207 14.97 -12.34 29.86
CA TYR A 207 14.37 -11.00 29.79
C TYR A 207 14.92 -10.17 28.62
N LEU A 208 16.22 -10.28 28.35
CA LEU A 208 16.85 -9.60 27.22
C LEU A 208 16.38 -10.16 25.88
N GLY A 209 16.25 -11.49 25.75
CA GLY A 209 15.74 -12.14 24.55
C GLY A 209 14.31 -11.76 24.22
N ILE A 210 13.44 -11.75 25.23
CA ILE A 210 12.03 -11.34 25.08
C ILE A 210 11.94 -9.89 24.60
N VAL A 211 12.66 -8.97 25.23
CA VAL A 211 12.64 -7.55 24.85
C VAL A 211 13.25 -7.34 23.48
N ALA A 212 14.39 -7.97 23.18
CA ALA A 212 15.07 -7.82 21.90
C ALA A 212 14.22 -8.36 20.74
N TYR A 213 13.57 -9.52 20.92
CA TYR A 213 12.73 -10.11 19.88
C TYR A 213 11.42 -9.33 19.70
N ALA A 214 10.82 -8.82 20.79
CA ALA A 214 9.66 -7.93 20.69
C ALA A 214 9.99 -6.63 19.93
N LEU A 215 11.16 -6.04 20.18
CA LEU A 215 11.65 -4.87 19.44
C LEU A 215 11.94 -5.20 17.98
N TYR A 216 12.50 -6.37 17.69
CA TYR A 216 12.70 -6.86 16.32
C TYR A 216 11.36 -6.98 15.58
N GLU A 217 10.37 -7.67 16.17
CA GLU A 217 9.04 -7.83 15.55
C GLU A 217 8.38 -6.47 15.32
N LEU A 218 8.47 -5.56 16.29
CA LEU A 218 7.92 -4.22 16.19
C LEU A 218 8.60 -3.41 15.07
N ALA A 219 9.93 -3.46 14.97
CA ALA A 219 10.70 -2.77 13.93
C ALA A 219 10.34 -3.27 12.52
N MET A 220 10.19 -4.59 12.38
CA MET A 220 9.83 -5.25 11.12
C MET A 220 8.42 -4.85 10.67
N VAL A 221 7.45 -4.88 11.60
CA VAL A 221 6.07 -4.49 11.32
C VAL A 221 5.97 -3.01 10.99
N PHE A 222 6.65 -2.14 11.74
CA PHE A 222 6.66 -0.70 11.47
C PHE A 222 7.23 -0.40 10.09
N SER A 223 8.38 -1.00 9.77
CA SER A 223 9.01 -0.88 8.47
C SER A 223 8.02 -1.27 7.36
N ASN A 224 7.54 -2.50 7.40
CA ASN A 224 6.63 -3.05 6.39
C ASN A 224 5.33 -2.25 6.23
N THR A 225 4.73 -1.84 7.35
CA THR A 225 3.49 -1.05 7.38
C THR A 225 3.71 0.34 6.77
N GLN A 226 4.83 0.98 7.11
CA GLN A 226 5.19 2.28 6.54
C GLN A 226 5.46 2.22 5.04
N TYR A 227 6.24 1.23 4.57
CA TYR A 227 6.47 1.02 3.13
C TYR A 227 5.13 0.78 2.41
N THR A 228 4.32 -0.14 2.90
CA THR A 228 3.02 -0.46 2.29
C THR A 228 2.11 0.76 2.19
N PHE A 229 1.98 1.53 3.27
CA PHE A 229 1.13 2.72 3.25
C PHE A 229 1.69 3.87 2.42
N PHE A 230 3.01 4.07 2.42
CA PHE A 230 3.63 5.06 1.56
C PHE A 230 3.34 4.74 0.09
N PHE A 231 3.61 3.52 -0.39
CA PHE A 231 3.37 3.19 -1.80
C PHE A 231 1.90 3.12 -2.14
N GLY A 232 1.06 2.57 -1.25
CA GLY A 232 -0.37 2.59 -1.44
C GLY A 232 -0.90 4.01 -1.65
N SER A 233 -0.39 4.97 -0.85
CA SER A 233 -0.71 6.39 -1.01
C SER A 233 -0.21 6.95 -2.34
N VAL A 234 1.06 6.69 -2.69
CA VAL A 234 1.67 7.16 -3.95
C VAL A 234 0.89 6.66 -5.17
N VAL A 235 0.50 5.38 -5.18
CA VAL A 235 -0.28 4.78 -6.28
C VAL A 235 -1.67 5.40 -6.36
N LEU A 236 -2.34 5.59 -5.23
CA LEU A 236 -3.67 6.20 -5.18
C LEU A 236 -3.65 7.66 -5.68
N ILE A 237 -2.66 8.44 -5.24
CA ILE A 237 -2.48 9.83 -5.65
C ILE A 237 -2.13 9.90 -7.14
N TYR A 238 -1.20 9.05 -7.60
CA TYR A 238 -0.88 8.93 -9.02
C TYR A 238 -2.15 8.62 -9.84
N ALA A 239 -2.95 7.65 -9.41
CA ALA A 239 -4.18 7.28 -10.09
C ALA A 239 -5.15 8.45 -10.17
N ALA A 240 -5.38 9.15 -9.05
CA ALA A 240 -6.27 10.31 -9.01
C ALA A 240 -5.81 11.45 -9.93
N LEU A 241 -4.52 11.78 -9.89
CA LEU A 241 -3.92 12.79 -10.76
C LEU A 241 -4.06 12.39 -12.21
N ASN A 242 -3.61 11.19 -12.57
CA ASN A 242 -3.62 10.71 -13.94
C ASN A 242 -5.06 10.70 -14.51
N VAL A 243 -6.01 10.16 -13.75
CA VAL A 243 -7.43 10.13 -14.11
C VAL A 243 -7.96 11.54 -14.35
N GLY A 244 -7.86 12.45 -13.38
CA GLY A 244 -8.47 13.76 -13.60
C GLY A 244 -7.68 14.67 -14.56
N CYS A 245 -6.36 14.47 -14.71
CA CYS A 245 -5.59 15.13 -15.78
C CYS A 245 -6.07 14.69 -17.17
N LEU A 246 -6.24 13.39 -17.38
CA LEU A 246 -6.78 12.84 -18.63
C LEU A 246 -8.21 13.35 -18.89
N HIS A 247 -9.04 13.37 -17.85
CA HIS A 247 -10.41 13.88 -17.96
C HIS A 247 -10.43 15.35 -18.40
N LEU A 248 -9.59 16.21 -17.81
CA LEU A 248 -9.46 17.61 -18.21
C LEU A 248 -8.96 17.75 -19.66
N LEU A 249 -8.03 16.90 -20.11
CA LEU A 249 -7.54 16.91 -21.49
C LEU A 249 -8.63 16.50 -22.48
N ILE A 250 -9.46 15.51 -22.13
CA ILE A 250 -10.56 15.02 -22.97
C ILE A 250 -11.69 16.06 -23.04
N LEU A 251 -12.05 16.69 -21.93
CA LEU A 251 -13.09 17.72 -21.90
C LEU A 251 -12.68 18.98 -22.68
N ARG A 252 -11.39 19.33 -22.68
CA ARG A 252 -10.87 20.57 -23.30
C ARG A 252 -10.09 20.32 -24.59
N LYS A 253 -10.68 19.53 -25.52
CA LYS A 253 -10.06 19.12 -26.80
C LYS A 253 -9.47 20.29 -27.61
N ALA A 254 -10.09 21.48 -27.56
CA ALA A 254 -9.68 22.65 -28.33
C ALA A 254 -8.36 23.32 -27.86
N LEU A 255 -7.82 22.94 -26.69
CA LEU A 255 -6.66 23.62 -26.07
C LEU A 255 -5.42 22.73 -25.94
N ILE A 256 -5.36 21.59 -26.64
CA ILE A 256 -4.25 20.63 -26.56
C ILE A 256 -2.90 21.30 -26.88
N LEU A 257 -2.86 22.17 -27.90
CA LEU A 257 -1.65 22.92 -28.29
C LEU A 257 -1.18 23.94 -27.24
N LYS A 258 -2.11 24.57 -26.50
CA LYS A 258 -1.76 25.49 -25.40
C LYS A 258 -1.34 24.76 -24.12
N ARG A 259 -1.48 23.43 -24.07
CA ARG A 259 -1.25 22.59 -22.87
C ARG A 259 -0.22 21.49 -23.10
N VAL A 260 0.66 21.66 -24.09
CA VAL A 260 1.72 20.71 -24.45
C VAL A 260 2.63 20.37 -23.27
N GLN A 261 2.95 21.33 -22.39
CA GLN A 261 3.80 21.08 -21.23
C GLN A 261 3.14 20.17 -20.17
N THR A 262 1.84 20.36 -19.90
CA THR A 262 1.05 19.47 -19.03
C THR A 262 1.00 18.07 -19.60
N PHE A 263 0.76 17.98 -20.91
CA PHE A 263 0.76 16.74 -21.65
C PHE A 263 2.11 15.99 -21.57
N GLN A 264 3.22 16.69 -21.83
CA GLN A 264 4.58 16.12 -21.74
C GLN A 264 4.89 15.63 -20.32
N THR A 265 4.43 16.36 -19.30
CA THR A 265 4.68 15.99 -17.90
C THR A 265 3.87 14.79 -17.48
N LEU A 266 2.61 14.68 -17.92
CA LEU A 266 1.80 13.48 -17.74
C LEU A 266 2.40 12.27 -18.46
N GLN A 267 2.94 12.47 -19.66
CA GLN A 267 3.67 11.45 -20.40
C GLN A 267 4.92 10.97 -19.66
N ILE A 268 5.74 11.89 -19.12
CA ILE A 268 6.92 11.53 -18.32
C ILE A 268 6.48 10.75 -17.07
N LEU A 269 5.46 11.24 -16.37
CA LEU A 269 4.91 10.58 -15.18
C LEU A 269 4.41 9.16 -15.49
N ASN A 270 3.66 8.99 -16.58
CA ASN A 270 3.16 7.69 -17.03
C ASN A 270 4.28 6.76 -17.50
N SER A 271 5.34 7.29 -18.12
CA SER A 271 6.50 6.48 -18.52
C SER A 271 7.26 5.95 -17.31
N LEU A 272 7.55 6.80 -16.33
CA LEU A 272 8.19 6.41 -15.07
C LEU A 272 7.31 5.40 -14.32
N HIS A 273 6.01 5.68 -14.18
CA HIS A 273 5.11 4.73 -13.55
C HIS A 273 5.03 3.40 -14.31
N SER A 274 4.99 3.41 -15.64
CA SER A 274 4.93 2.20 -16.46
C SER A 274 6.18 1.34 -16.31
N GLU A 275 7.36 1.92 -16.20
CA GLU A 275 8.61 1.19 -16.05
C GLU A 275 8.65 0.43 -14.71
N PHE A 276 8.19 1.06 -13.61
CA PHE A 276 8.36 0.53 -12.25
C PHE A 276 7.12 -0.15 -11.68
N TYR A 277 5.96 0.49 -11.78
CA TYR A 277 4.74 0.00 -11.12
C TYR A 277 4.02 -1.06 -11.93
N SER A 278 4.21 -1.05 -13.25
CA SER A 278 3.40 -1.86 -14.13
C SER A 278 3.71 -3.36 -14.11
N THR A 279 4.97 -3.69 -13.87
CA THR A 279 5.47 -5.07 -13.92
C THR A 279 5.47 -5.73 -12.55
N ILE A 280 5.68 -4.96 -11.48
CA ILE A 280 5.92 -5.49 -10.13
C ILE A 280 4.78 -5.09 -9.19
N PHE A 281 4.49 -3.80 -9.05
CA PHE A 281 3.53 -3.32 -8.05
C PHE A 281 2.08 -3.68 -8.36
N TRP A 282 1.64 -3.62 -9.63
CA TRP A 282 0.25 -3.96 -9.94
C TRP A 282 -0.08 -5.43 -9.69
N PRO A 283 0.73 -6.41 -10.13
CA PRO A 283 0.49 -7.80 -9.77
C PRO A 283 0.48 -8.04 -8.26
N ILE A 284 1.42 -7.44 -7.53
CA ILE A 284 1.48 -7.58 -6.06
C ILE A 284 0.24 -6.95 -5.41
N GLY A 285 -0.13 -5.74 -5.84
CA GLY A 285 -1.30 -5.02 -5.33
C GLY A 285 -2.61 -5.74 -5.62
N GLN A 286 -2.79 -6.29 -6.82
CA GLN A 286 -3.96 -7.10 -7.18
C GLN A 286 -4.05 -8.37 -6.34
N ASN A 287 -2.95 -9.10 -6.20
CA ASN A 287 -2.93 -10.30 -5.36
C ASN A 287 -3.15 -9.96 -3.89
N SER A 288 -2.61 -8.84 -3.40
CA SER A 288 -2.83 -8.39 -2.02
C SER A 288 -4.29 -8.00 -1.77
N VAL A 289 -4.94 -7.29 -2.69
CA VAL A 289 -6.38 -6.98 -2.59
C VAL A 289 -7.21 -8.26 -2.61
N LEU A 290 -6.90 -9.20 -3.50
CA LEU A 290 -7.57 -10.51 -3.56
C LEU A 290 -7.38 -11.30 -2.25
N SER A 291 -6.16 -11.40 -1.74
CA SER A 291 -5.86 -12.07 -0.47
C SER A 291 -6.57 -11.41 0.70
N CYS A 292 -6.66 -10.08 0.74
CA CYS A 292 -7.44 -9.36 1.74
C CYS A 292 -8.93 -9.69 1.66
N HIS A 293 -9.52 -9.68 0.46
CA HIS A 293 -10.92 -10.05 0.25
C HIS A 293 -11.18 -11.49 0.67
N LEU A 294 -10.34 -12.43 0.25
CA LEU A 294 -10.46 -13.84 0.64
C LEU A 294 -10.35 -13.99 2.16
N ALA A 295 -9.29 -13.45 2.77
CA ALA A 295 -9.04 -13.58 4.19
C ALA A 295 -10.19 -12.99 5.02
N VAL A 296 -10.68 -11.79 4.67
CA VAL A 296 -11.77 -11.16 5.42
C VAL A 296 -13.07 -11.93 5.23
N ASN A 297 -13.41 -12.37 4.01
CA ASN A 297 -14.64 -13.14 3.78
C ASN A 297 -14.62 -14.48 4.53
N VAL A 298 -13.49 -15.21 4.51
CA VAL A 298 -13.32 -16.42 5.32
C VAL A 298 -13.47 -16.10 6.80
N LEU A 299 -12.82 -15.04 7.29
CA LEU A 299 -12.86 -14.63 8.69
C LEU A 299 -14.27 -14.28 9.16
N LEU A 300 -15.01 -13.50 8.38
CA LEU A 300 -16.39 -13.12 8.69
C LEU A 300 -17.30 -14.34 8.66
N VAL A 301 -17.21 -15.20 7.66
CA VAL A 301 -18.12 -16.35 7.56
C VAL A 301 -17.83 -17.39 8.65
N VAL A 302 -16.56 -17.75 8.88
CA VAL A 302 -16.19 -18.80 9.85
C VAL A 302 -16.28 -18.32 11.28
N ARG A 303 -15.93 -17.05 11.57
CA ARG A 303 -15.64 -16.60 12.94
C ARG A 303 -16.30 -15.28 13.35
N HIS A 304 -17.33 -14.78 12.67
CA HIS A 304 -17.96 -13.50 13.05
C HIS A 304 -18.43 -13.42 14.52
N PHE A 305 -18.83 -14.53 15.14
CA PHE A 305 -19.22 -14.56 16.55
C PHE A 305 -18.05 -14.62 17.55
N ASP A 306 -16.91 -15.18 17.14
CA ASP A 306 -15.73 -15.36 18.00
C ASP A 306 -14.68 -14.25 17.83
N LEU A 307 -14.84 -13.43 16.79
CA LEU A 307 -13.96 -12.30 16.50
C LEU A 307 -14.22 -11.18 17.50
N GLY A 308 -13.38 -11.12 18.54
CA GLY A 308 -13.37 -9.99 19.48
C GLY A 308 -13.35 -8.63 18.76
N TRP A 309 -14.03 -7.63 19.34
CA TRP A 309 -14.29 -6.31 18.72
C TRP A 309 -13.08 -5.64 18.07
N SER A 310 -11.89 -5.75 18.67
CA SER A 310 -10.66 -5.15 18.14
C SER A 310 -10.24 -5.74 16.78
N ARG A 311 -10.37 -7.06 16.61
CA ARG A 311 -10.07 -7.77 15.35
C ARG A 311 -11.11 -7.46 14.29
N LEU A 312 -12.37 -7.38 14.68
CA LEU A 312 -13.48 -7.02 13.79
C LEU A 312 -13.31 -5.60 13.24
N ILE A 313 -12.99 -4.61 14.08
CA ILE A 313 -12.70 -3.23 13.65
C ILE A 313 -11.50 -3.19 12.69
N THR A 314 -10.44 -3.93 12.99
CA THR A 314 -9.24 -3.99 12.13
C THR A 314 -9.56 -4.61 10.77
N LEU A 315 -10.38 -5.65 10.72
CA LEU A 315 -10.85 -6.28 9.48
C LEU A 315 -11.69 -5.33 8.63
N PHE A 316 -12.64 -4.62 9.23
CA PHE A 316 -13.42 -3.60 8.53
C PHE A 316 -12.54 -2.47 8.00
N GLY A 317 -11.57 -1.99 8.78
CA GLY A 317 -10.59 -1.00 8.34
C GLY A 317 -9.77 -1.48 7.13
N CYS A 318 -9.29 -2.73 7.17
CA CYS A 318 -8.55 -3.34 6.06
C CYS A 318 -9.41 -3.49 4.81
N MET A 319 -10.69 -3.89 4.95
CA MET A 319 -11.60 -3.94 3.81
C MET A 319 -11.87 -2.57 3.21
N ILE A 320 -12.13 -1.55 4.03
CA ILE A 320 -12.35 -0.18 3.55
C ILE A 320 -11.14 0.28 2.74
N LEU A 321 -9.91 0.05 3.25
CA LEU A 321 -8.68 0.37 2.51
C LEU A 321 -8.56 -0.41 1.20
N ALA A 322 -8.83 -1.72 1.22
CA ALA A 322 -8.78 -2.57 0.03
C ALA A 322 -9.80 -2.12 -1.04
N PHE A 323 -11.04 -1.85 -0.65
CA PHE A 323 -12.09 -1.34 -1.54
C PHE A 323 -11.77 0.05 -2.11
N VAL A 324 -11.24 0.95 -1.28
CA VAL A 324 -10.81 2.28 -1.73
C VAL A 324 -9.68 2.14 -2.75
N PHE A 325 -8.67 1.31 -2.46
CA PHE A 325 -7.57 1.07 -3.38
C PHE A 325 -8.07 0.43 -4.69
N GLU A 326 -8.94 -0.57 -4.62
CA GLU A 326 -9.51 -1.23 -5.79
C GLU A 326 -10.31 -0.24 -6.66
N LYS A 327 -11.24 0.52 -6.05
CA LYS A 327 -12.10 1.46 -6.75
C LYS A 327 -11.30 2.59 -7.42
N TYR A 328 -10.42 3.24 -6.67
CA TYR A 328 -9.79 4.48 -7.11
C TYR A 328 -8.42 4.28 -7.77
N SER A 329 -7.72 3.17 -7.50
CA SER A 329 -6.43 2.87 -8.13
C SER A 329 -6.58 1.87 -9.28
N ILE A 330 -7.31 0.78 -9.10
CA ILE A 330 -7.42 -0.28 -10.12
C ILE A 330 -8.51 0.08 -11.13
N ASN A 331 -9.76 0.19 -10.68
CA ASN A 331 -10.91 0.39 -11.56
C ASN A 331 -10.86 1.72 -12.31
N ALA A 332 -10.48 2.82 -11.64
CA ALA A 332 -10.39 4.13 -12.28
C ALA A 332 -9.31 4.19 -13.37
N ASN A 333 -8.13 3.59 -13.15
CA ASN A 333 -7.10 3.51 -14.19
C ASN A 333 -7.52 2.59 -15.34
N ALA A 334 -8.25 1.49 -15.08
CA ALA A 334 -8.79 0.61 -16.11
C ALA A 334 -9.72 1.36 -17.06
N GLU A 335 -10.66 2.12 -16.49
CA GLU A 335 -11.62 2.92 -17.23
C GLU A 335 -10.91 3.99 -18.06
N MET A 336 -9.95 4.70 -17.45
CA MET A 336 -9.17 5.72 -18.15
C MET A 336 -8.29 5.16 -19.27
N TYR A 337 -7.81 3.93 -19.17
CA TYR A 337 -7.13 3.27 -20.28
C TYR A 337 -8.07 3.06 -21.48
N GLN A 338 -9.32 2.65 -21.24
CA GLN A 338 -10.30 2.49 -22.32
C GLN A 338 -10.68 3.84 -22.92
N VAL A 339 -10.97 4.83 -22.07
CA VAL A 339 -11.34 6.19 -22.49
C VAL A 339 -10.21 6.87 -23.27
N SER A 340 -8.96 6.77 -22.79
CA SER A 340 -7.80 7.33 -23.50
C SER A 340 -7.55 6.64 -24.83
N ASN A 341 -7.74 5.32 -24.95
CA ASN A 341 -7.63 4.62 -26.23
C ASN A 341 -8.72 5.07 -27.22
N THR A 342 -9.96 5.24 -26.76
CA THR A 342 -11.05 5.78 -27.59
C THR A 342 -10.73 7.21 -28.03
N PHE A 343 -10.21 8.05 -27.14
CA PHE A 343 -9.79 9.41 -27.45
C PHE A 343 -8.65 9.46 -28.48
N ILE A 344 -7.61 8.63 -28.32
CA ILE A 344 -6.50 8.52 -29.28
C ILE A 344 -7.01 8.03 -30.65
N ARG A 345 -7.94 7.07 -30.67
CA ARG A 345 -8.59 6.60 -31.91
C ARG A 345 -9.40 7.71 -32.58
N GLN A 346 -10.15 8.50 -31.82
CA GLN A 346 -10.92 9.63 -32.34
C GLN A 346 -10.00 10.73 -32.92
N LEU A 347 -8.90 11.06 -32.24
CA LEU A 347 -7.92 12.04 -32.75
C LEU A 347 -7.10 11.51 -33.93
N GLY A 348 -6.79 10.21 -33.95
CA GLY A 348 -6.01 9.56 -35.01
C GLY A 348 -6.84 9.15 -36.24
N GLY A 349 -8.16 9.00 -36.10
CA GLY A 349 -9.08 8.58 -37.17
C GLY A 349 -9.75 9.72 -37.93
N GLY A 350 -9.62 10.97 -37.47
CA GLY A 350 -10.37 12.12 -38.01
C GLY A 350 -9.83 12.75 -39.31
N SER A 351 -8.67 12.34 -39.82
CA SER A 351 -8.13 12.84 -41.10
C SER A 351 -6.90 12.03 -41.49
N GLY A 352 -6.83 11.55 -42.73
CA GLY A 352 -5.72 10.76 -43.26
C GLY A 352 -4.37 11.51 -43.42
N GLY A 353 -4.23 12.70 -42.83
CA GLY A 353 -3.03 13.54 -42.95
C GLY A 353 -1.84 13.07 -42.10
N LEU A 354 -0.63 13.34 -42.60
CA LEU A 354 0.65 13.06 -41.92
C LEU A 354 0.69 13.66 -40.50
N LEU A 355 0.11 14.84 -40.32
CA LEU A 355 0.02 15.55 -39.03
C LEU A 355 -0.82 14.80 -37.99
N ALA A 356 -1.93 14.17 -38.40
CA ALA A 356 -2.77 13.37 -37.51
C ALA A 356 -2.05 12.09 -37.06
N LYS A 357 -1.25 11.47 -37.95
CA LYS A 357 -0.41 10.32 -37.61
C LYS A 357 0.75 10.69 -36.67
N VAL A 358 1.41 11.83 -36.90
CA VAL A 358 2.47 12.36 -36.02
C VAL A 358 1.90 12.70 -34.64
N THR A 359 0.75 13.35 -34.60
CA THR A 359 0.02 13.66 -33.35
C THR A 359 -0.39 12.38 -32.63
N ALA A 360 -0.98 11.39 -33.31
CA ALA A 360 -1.34 10.11 -32.70
C ALA A 360 -0.11 9.33 -32.16
N ARG A 361 1.05 9.45 -32.82
CA ARG A 361 2.32 8.87 -32.33
C ARG A 361 2.83 9.62 -31.10
N SER A 362 2.77 10.95 -31.07
CA SER A 362 3.17 11.73 -29.89
C SER A 362 2.24 11.51 -28.69
N LEU A 363 0.96 11.18 -28.93
CA LEU A 363 -0.04 10.82 -27.92
C LEU A 363 0.11 9.38 -27.38
N ARG A 364 0.91 8.48 -28.00
CA ARG A 364 1.10 7.09 -27.54
C ARG A 364 1.48 6.97 -26.05
N PRO A 365 2.34 7.83 -25.49
CA PRO A 365 2.73 7.77 -24.08
C PRO A 365 1.67 8.27 -23.09
N LEU A 366 0.55 8.84 -23.57
CA LEU A 366 -0.65 9.02 -22.73
C LEU A 366 -1.36 7.71 -22.44
N LYS A 367 -1.06 6.64 -23.20
CA LYS A 367 -1.54 5.33 -22.82
C LYS A 367 -0.94 5.04 -21.47
N VAL A 368 -1.79 5.08 -20.46
CA VAL A 368 -1.48 4.59 -19.13
C VAL A 368 -1.26 3.10 -19.33
N HIS A 369 -0.01 2.71 -19.52
CA HIS A 369 0.34 1.30 -19.56
C HIS A 369 0.24 0.81 -18.13
N VAL A 370 -0.94 0.30 -17.80
CA VAL A 370 -1.13 -0.56 -16.63
C VAL A 370 -0.55 -1.96 -16.95
N GLY A 371 0.66 -1.98 -17.49
CA GLY A 371 1.46 -3.18 -17.75
C GLY A 371 0.89 -4.12 -18.80
N ARG A 372 1.74 -5.03 -19.26
CA ARG A 372 1.30 -6.21 -20.04
C ARG A 372 0.40 -7.14 -19.21
N PHE A 373 0.32 -6.97 -17.89
CA PHE A 373 -0.55 -7.74 -17.00
C PHE A 373 -2.02 -7.27 -16.97
N TYR A 374 -2.36 -6.10 -17.53
CA TYR A 374 -3.77 -5.80 -17.86
C TYR A 374 -4.33 -6.67 -19.01
N PHE A 375 -3.52 -7.58 -19.57
CA PHE A 375 -4.03 -8.73 -20.33
C PHE A 375 -4.67 -9.82 -19.45
N PHE A 376 -4.63 -9.72 -18.12
CA PHE A 376 -5.74 -10.25 -17.35
C PHE A 376 -6.90 -9.28 -17.56
N LYS A 377 -7.78 -9.61 -18.53
CA LYS A 377 -9.03 -8.86 -18.73
C LYS A 377 -9.64 -8.59 -17.36
N LYS A 378 -10.20 -7.41 -17.14
CA LYS A 378 -11.01 -7.13 -15.93
C LYS A 378 -11.99 -8.27 -15.66
N SER A 379 -12.55 -8.88 -16.73
CA SER A 379 -13.33 -10.11 -16.66
C SER A 379 -12.58 -11.26 -15.99
N THR A 380 -11.33 -11.55 -16.35
CA THR A 380 -10.52 -12.59 -15.72
C THR A 380 -10.24 -12.28 -14.25
N PHE A 381 -9.95 -11.04 -13.86
CA PHE A 381 -9.79 -10.71 -12.43
C PHE A 381 -11.11 -10.85 -11.66
N THR A 382 -12.23 -10.34 -12.20
CA THR A 382 -13.55 -10.51 -11.57
C THR A 382 -14.02 -11.95 -11.57
N THR A 383 -13.72 -12.72 -12.62
CA THR A 383 -14.00 -14.16 -12.69
C THR A 383 -13.12 -14.88 -11.69
N TYR A 384 -11.83 -14.56 -11.57
CA TYR A 384 -10.95 -15.19 -10.59
C TYR A 384 -11.38 -14.85 -9.16
N LEU A 385 -11.77 -13.61 -8.88
CA LEU A 385 -12.34 -13.19 -7.60
C LEU A 385 -13.66 -13.91 -7.31
N ALA A 386 -14.56 -13.99 -8.29
CA ALA A 386 -15.82 -14.72 -8.18
C ALA A 386 -15.59 -16.22 -7.94
N THR A 387 -14.68 -16.83 -8.69
CA THR A 387 -14.29 -18.23 -8.56
C THR A 387 -13.63 -18.52 -7.20
N VAL A 388 -12.78 -17.62 -6.69
CA VAL A 388 -12.21 -17.74 -5.35
C VAL A 388 -13.31 -17.61 -4.29
N VAL A 389 -14.23 -16.65 -4.41
CA VAL A 389 -15.38 -16.52 -3.51
C VAL A 389 -16.28 -17.75 -3.57
N ASP A 390 -16.55 -18.28 -4.77
CA ASP A 390 -17.37 -19.48 -4.99
C ASP A 390 -16.69 -20.73 -4.42
N TYR A 391 -15.39 -20.92 -4.64
CA TYR A 391 -14.65 -22.03 -4.01
C TYR A 391 -14.61 -21.89 -2.51
N THR A 392 -14.45 -20.68 -1.99
CA THR A 392 -14.47 -20.41 -0.55
C THR A 392 -15.85 -20.74 0.03
N MET A 393 -16.92 -20.28 -0.60
CA MET A 393 -18.31 -20.63 -0.26
C MET A 393 -18.55 -22.14 -0.31
N ASN A 394 -18.11 -22.82 -1.37
CA ASN A 394 -18.29 -24.27 -1.53
C ASN A 394 -17.53 -25.07 -0.48
N VAL A 395 -16.28 -24.69 -0.18
CA VAL A 395 -15.49 -25.29 0.90
C VAL A 395 -16.16 -25.04 2.25
N LEU A 396 -16.69 -23.85 2.50
CA LEU A 396 -17.40 -23.50 3.73
C LEU A 396 -18.71 -24.28 3.89
N ILE A 397 -19.50 -24.43 2.82
CA ILE A 397 -20.72 -25.26 2.79
C ILE A 397 -20.37 -26.73 3.05
N ALA A 398 -19.29 -27.23 2.46
CA ALA A 398 -18.81 -28.59 2.69
C ALA A 398 -18.38 -28.80 4.16
N MET A 399 -17.64 -27.86 4.75
CA MET A 399 -17.25 -27.90 6.16
C MET A 399 -18.47 -27.82 7.11
N LEU A 400 -19.44 -26.95 6.80
CA LEU A 400 -20.68 -26.84 7.59
C LEU A 400 -21.53 -28.11 7.52
N ARG A 401 -21.60 -28.77 6.35
CA ARG A 401 -22.27 -30.06 6.20
C ARG A 401 -21.57 -31.16 6.99
N LEU A 402 -20.25 -31.20 6.96
CA LEU A 402 -19.44 -32.16 7.72
C LEU A 402 -19.55 -31.98 9.25
N ARG A 403 -19.84 -30.77 9.73
CA ARG A 403 -20.05 -30.49 11.16
C ARG A 403 -21.45 -30.89 11.66
N ASN A 404 -22.43 -30.96 10.76
CA ASN A 404 -23.82 -31.30 11.08
C ASN A 404 -24.15 -32.78 10.83
N MET A 405 -23.18 -33.57 10.36
CA MET A 405 -23.19 -35.03 10.35
C MET A 405 -22.39 -35.52 11.55
#